data_AF-A0A948PXD4-F1
#
_entry.id   AF-A0A948PXD4-F1
#
_cell.length_a   1.000
_cell.length_b   1.000
_cell.length_c   1.000
_cell.angle_alpha   90.00
_cell.angle_beta   90.00
_cell.angle_gamma   90.00
#
_symmetry.space_group_name_H-M   'P 1'
#
loop_
_entity.id
_entity.type
_entity.pdbx_description
1 polymer ?
#
loop_
_entity_poly.entity_id
_entity_poly.type
_entity_poly.pdbx_seq_one_letter_code
_entity_poly.pdbx_strand_id
1 'polypeptide(L)'
;MKREAPVALFATTAADRKTAKCEYQYYEFLAIDRPLTSEETSALRSLSTRAHITPVSFINEYNWGDFKGNPADLMRRFFDAHVYVANWMTAIFMVRVPIECAIGENGRSDCGARHS
;
A
#
# COMPACT_ATOMS: atom_id res chain seq x y z
N MET A 1 -6.31 -18.35 10.00
CA MET A 1 -4.86 -18.14 9.89
C MET A 1 -4.61 -16.64 9.83
N LYS A 2 -4.01 -16.05 10.87
CA LYS A 2 -3.91 -14.59 11.02
C LYS A 2 -2.69 -14.07 10.25
N ARG A 3 -2.77 -12.90 9.61
CA ARG A 3 -1.62 -12.23 8.99
C ARG A 3 -0.70 -11.73 10.12
N GLU A 4 0.43 -12.39 10.36
CA GLU A 4 1.32 -12.10 11.51
C GLU A 4 2.62 -11.37 11.13
N ALA A 5 2.91 -11.17 9.84
CA ALA A 5 4.12 -10.44 9.43
C ALA A 5 3.96 -8.92 9.62
N PRO A 6 4.94 -8.21 10.21
CA PRO A 6 4.92 -6.75 10.29
C PRO A 6 5.02 -6.13 8.90
N VAL A 7 4.40 -4.96 8.73
CA VAL A 7 4.44 -4.19 7.48
C VAL A 7 5.67 -3.29 7.52
N ALA A 8 6.65 -3.49 6.64
CA ALA A 8 7.70 -2.51 6.45
C ALA A 8 7.15 -1.36 5.59
N LEU A 9 6.95 -0.20 6.19
CA LEU A 9 6.36 0.95 5.52
C LEU A 9 7.43 1.72 4.72
N PHE A 10 7.49 1.51 3.40
CA PHE A 10 8.37 2.25 2.50
C PHE A 10 7.61 3.39 1.80
N ALA A 11 7.37 4.51 2.48
CA ALA A 11 6.76 5.67 1.84
C ALA A 11 7.83 6.54 1.16
N THR A 12 7.82 6.63 -0.18
CA THR A 12 8.43 7.78 -0.87
C THR A 12 7.43 8.94 -0.81
N THR A 13 7.90 10.18 -0.65
CA THR A 13 7.04 11.37 -0.69
C THR A 13 7.71 12.43 -1.56
N ALA A 14 7.05 12.92 -2.60
CA ALA A 14 7.49 14.09 -3.36
C ALA A 14 6.80 15.36 -2.83
N ALA A 15 7.49 16.50 -3.00
CA ALA A 15 7.23 17.77 -2.33
C ALA A 15 5.87 18.43 -2.67
N ASP A 16 5.30 19.09 -1.65
CA ASP A 16 3.97 19.70 -1.63
C ASP A 16 3.89 21.02 -2.42
N ARG A 17 3.06 21.01 -3.48
CA ARG A 17 2.44 22.21 -4.04
C ARG A 17 0.99 21.89 -4.37
N LYS A 18 0.10 21.96 -3.37
CA LYS A 18 -1.36 21.88 -3.59
C LYS A 18 -1.88 23.10 -4.36
N THR A 19 -1.77 23.09 -5.69
CA THR A 19 -2.23 24.19 -6.58
C THR A 19 -3.09 23.65 -7.72
N ALA A 20 -4.27 23.10 -7.46
CA ALA A 20 -5.17 22.73 -8.56
C ALA A 20 -6.64 22.82 -8.16
N LYS A 21 -7.40 23.55 -8.96
CA LYS A 21 -8.86 23.70 -8.94
C LYS A 21 -9.61 22.38 -9.24
N CYS A 22 -8.88 21.35 -9.67
CA CYS A 22 -9.35 19.99 -9.84
C CYS A 22 -8.44 19.11 -8.98
N GLU A 23 -8.95 18.57 -7.88
CA GLU A 23 -8.23 17.60 -7.06
C GLU A 23 -8.38 16.23 -7.72
N TYR A 24 -7.31 15.47 -7.92
CA TYR A 24 -7.43 14.08 -8.35
C TYR A 24 -6.60 13.20 -7.43
N GLN A 25 -7.25 12.17 -6.92
CA GLN A 25 -6.65 11.20 -6.01
C GLN A 25 -7.04 9.78 -6.39
N TYR A 26 -6.04 8.91 -6.47
CA TYR A 26 -6.17 7.50 -6.76
C TYR A 26 -5.64 6.70 -5.57
N TYR A 27 -6.45 5.78 -5.05
CA TYR A 27 -6.07 4.84 -4.00
C TYR A 27 -6.33 3.43 -4.51
N GLU A 28 -5.32 2.57 -4.45
CA GLU A 28 -5.48 1.15 -4.72
C GLU A 28 -4.80 0.34 -3.61
N PHE A 29 -5.48 -0.71 -3.18
CA PHE A 29 -4.98 -1.69 -2.22
C PHE A 29 -5.11 -3.08 -2.82
N LEU A 30 -4.08 -3.91 -2.62
CA LEU A 30 -4.02 -5.27 -3.16
C LEU A 30 -3.79 -6.29 -2.04
N ALA A 31 -4.54 -7.39 -2.12
CA ALA A 31 -4.38 -8.56 -1.27
C ALA A 31 -3.72 -9.67 -2.10
N ILE A 32 -2.46 -9.97 -1.79
CA ILE A 32 -1.59 -10.85 -2.57
C ILE A 32 -1.56 -12.23 -1.92
N ASP A 33 -1.33 -12.29 -0.60
CA ASP A 33 -1.13 -13.55 0.11
C ASP A 33 -2.42 -14.38 0.20
N ARG A 34 -3.56 -13.70 0.30
CA ARG A 34 -4.88 -14.32 0.31
C ARG A 34 -5.96 -13.38 -0.21
N PRO A 35 -6.99 -13.91 -0.87
CA PRO A 35 -8.19 -13.14 -1.15
C PRO A 35 -8.88 -12.64 0.13
N LEU A 36 -9.60 -11.53 -0.02
CA LEU A 36 -10.53 -10.98 0.95
C LEU A 36 -11.71 -11.93 1.13
N THR A 37 -12.15 -12.09 2.38
CA THR A 37 -13.39 -12.80 2.68
C THR A 37 -14.62 -11.94 2.35
N SER A 38 -15.79 -12.56 2.31
CA SER A 38 -17.07 -11.84 2.14
C SER A 38 -17.31 -10.82 3.27
N GLU A 39 -16.96 -11.16 4.51
CA GLU A 39 -17.05 -10.27 5.67
C GLU A 39 -16.11 -9.06 5.54
N GLU A 40 -14.87 -9.29 5.11
CA GLU A 40 -13.90 -8.22 4.88
C GLU A 40 -14.34 -7.30 3.74
N THR A 41 -14.86 -7.89 2.66
CA THR A 41 -15.44 -7.15 1.54
C THR A 41 -16.61 -6.28 2.00
N SER A 42 -17.49 -6.80 2.85
CA SER A 42 -18.61 -6.05 3.44
C SER A 42 -18.13 -4.88 4.30
N ALA A 43 -17.13 -5.10 5.16
CA ALA A 43 -16.55 -4.05 5.98
C ALA A 43 -15.92 -2.93 5.12
N LEU A 44 -15.24 -3.27 4.03
CA LEU A 44 -14.68 -2.30 3.08
C LEU A 44 -15.78 -1.53 2.33
N ARG A 45 -16.90 -2.18 1.99
CA ARG A 45 -18.07 -1.51 1.40
C ARG A 45 -18.66 -0.45 2.31
N SER A 46 -18.61 -0.63 3.63
CA SER A 46 -19.05 0.39 4.59
C SER A 46 -18.13 1.61 4.65
N LEU A 47 -16.85 1.48 4.29
CA LEU A 47 -15.88 2.59 4.27
C LEU A 47 -16.01 3.48 3.03
N SER A 48 -16.31 2.88 1.88
CA SER A 48 -16.48 3.61 0.64
C SER A 48 -17.54 2.96 -0.24
N THR A 49 -18.60 3.71 -0.49
CA THR A 49 -19.67 3.32 -1.42
C THR A 49 -19.23 3.41 -2.87
N ARG A 50 -18.22 4.24 -3.17
CA ARG A 50 -17.69 4.47 -4.54
C ARG A 50 -16.58 3.51 -4.92
N ALA A 51 -16.09 2.70 -3.98
CA ALA A 51 -14.97 1.82 -4.24
C ALA A 51 -15.32 0.75 -5.29
N HIS A 52 -14.36 0.43 -6.15
CA HIS A 52 -14.39 -0.85 -6.86
C HIS A 52 -13.70 -1.89 -5.98
N ILE A 53 -14.43 -2.95 -5.62
CA ILE A 53 -13.94 -3.97 -4.68
C ILE A 53 -14.05 -5.34 -5.34
N THR A 54 -12.93 -6.05 -5.36
CA THR A 54 -12.82 -7.45 -5.81
C THR A 54 -12.26 -8.29 -4.67
N PRO A 55 -12.22 -9.63 -4.79
CA PRO A 55 -11.57 -10.47 -3.79
C PRO A 55 -10.09 -10.15 -3.57
N VAL A 56 -9.42 -9.44 -4.48
CA VAL A 56 -7.97 -9.15 -4.37
C VAL A 56 -7.64 -7.66 -4.39
N SER A 57 -8.63 -6.78 -4.60
CA SER A 57 -8.38 -5.35 -4.73
C SER A 57 -9.48 -4.46 -4.15
N PHE A 58 -9.08 -3.28 -3.69
CA PHE A 58 -9.95 -2.21 -3.23
C PHE A 58 -9.45 -0.88 -3.80
N ILE A 59 -10.20 -0.30 -4.72
CA ILE A 59 -9.82 0.87 -5.51
C ILE A 59 -10.78 2.02 -5.22
N ASN A 60 -10.26 3.21 -4.94
CA ASN A 60 -11.05 4.44 -4.87
C ASN A 60 -10.44 5.54 -5.73
N GLU A 61 -11.31 6.22 -6.47
CA GLU A 61 -10.97 7.42 -7.23
C GLU A 61 -11.79 8.60 -6.71
N TYR A 62 -11.11 9.72 -6.45
CA TYR A 62 -11.74 10.95 -5.98
C TYR A 62 -11.32 12.12 -6.85
N ASN A 63 -12.31 12.94 -7.23
CA ASN A 63 -12.10 14.23 -7.90
C ASN A 63 -12.24 15.42 -6.93
N TRP A 64 -12.69 15.17 -5.70
CA TRP A 64 -12.88 16.16 -4.63
C TRP A 64 -13.05 15.46 -3.28
N GLY A 65 -12.45 16.03 -2.24
CA GLY A 65 -12.45 15.47 -0.89
C GLY A 65 -11.47 14.29 -0.75
N ASP A 66 -11.42 13.72 0.46
CA ASP A 66 -10.42 12.72 0.84
C ASP A 66 -11.04 11.37 1.21
N PHE A 67 -10.22 10.33 1.04
CA PHE A 67 -10.50 9.00 1.53
C PHE A 67 -10.63 9.02 3.07
N LYS A 68 -11.70 8.42 3.59
CA LYS A 68 -12.03 8.45 5.03
C LYS A 68 -11.36 7.35 5.86
N GLY A 69 -10.67 6.40 5.22
CA GLY A 69 -9.93 5.34 5.90
C GLY A 69 -8.47 5.71 6.13
N ASN A 70 -7.83 5.07 7.12
CA ASN A 70 -6.39 5.14 7.31
C ASN A 70 -5.68 4.05 6.47
N PRO A 71 -4.85 4.40 5.47
CA PRO A 71 -4.17 3.42 4.64
C PRO A 71 -3.30 2.43 5.43
N ALA A 72 -2.64 2.88 6.51
CA ALA A 72 -1.79 2.01 7.33
C ALA A 72 -2.60 0.93 8.07
N ASP A 73 -3.79 1.28 8.57
CA ASP A 73 -4.67 0.32 9.24
C ASP A 73 -5.26 -0.71 8.26
N LEU A 74 -5.60 -0.24 7.05
CA LEU A 74 -6.07 -1.11 5.97
C LEU A 74 -4.98 -2.06 5.52
N MET A 75 -3.76 -1.57 5.34
CA MET A 75 -2.59 -2.41 5.10
C MET A 75 -2.46 -3.44 6.21
N ARG A 76 -2.41 -3.04 7.48
CA ARG A 76 -2.22 -3.97 8.60
C ARG A 76 -3.26 -5.11 8.63
N ARG A 77 -4.53 -4.80 8.35
CA ARG A 77 -5.66 -5.74 8.50
C ARG A 77 -5.93 -6.55 7.23
N PHE A 78 -5.99 -5.90 6.08
CA PHE A 78 -6.65 -6.42 4.89
C PHE A 78 -5.74 -6.62 3.68
N PHE A 79 -4.63 -5.88 3.59
CA PHE A 79 -3.86 -5.77 2.36
C PHE A 79 -2.35 -5.99 2.55
N ASP A 80 -1.70 -6.22 1.42
CA ASP A 80 -0.28 -6.56 1.31
C ASP A 80 0.47 -5.52 0.47
N ALA A 81 -0.23 -4.77 -0.39
CA ALA A 81 0.32 -3.61 -1.08
C ALA A 81 -0.70 -2.47 -1.18
N HIS A 82 -0.20 -1.23 -1.26
CA HIS A 82 -1.00 -0.03 -1.47
C HIS A 82 -0.24 0.98 -2.31
N VAL A 83 -0.96 1.64 -3.22
CA VAL A 83 -0.50 2.84 -3.92
C VAL A 83 -1.51 3.96 -3.74
N TYR A 84 -0.98 5.16 -3.50
CA TYR A 84 -1.71 6.41 -3.54
C TYR A 84 -1.01 7.36 -4.50
N VAL A 85 -1.76 7.98 -5.40
CA VAL A 85 -1.25 9.00 -6.32
C VAL A 85 -2.21 10.18 -6.34
N ALA A 86 -1.68 11.39 -6.24
CA ALA A 86 -2.42 12.61 -6.39
C ALA A 86 -1.79 13.56 -7.41
N ASN A 87 -2.62 14.36 -8.06
CA ASN A 87 -2.18 15.29 -9.10
C ASN A 87 -1.40 16.52 -8.59
N TRP A 88 -1.27 16.68 -7.27
CA TRP A 88 -0.33 17.62 -6.63
C TRP A 88 1.02 16.96 -6.28
N MET A 89 1.40 15.94 -7.06
CA MET A 89 2.70 15.28 -7.04
C MET A 89 3.00 14.50 -5.77
N THR A 90 1.98 14.13 -5.01
CA THR A 90 2.13 13.14 -3.94
C THR A 90 1.93 11.75 -4.51
N ALA A 91 2.92 10.87 -4.31
CA ALA A 91 2.80 9.45 -4.55
C ALA A 91 3.28 8.74 -3.29
N ILE A 92 2.49 7.82 -2.75
CA ILE A 92 2.85 6.98 -1.61
C ILE A 92 2.71 5.53 -2.05
N PHE A 93 3.73 4.73 -1.75
CA PHE A 93 3.70 3.29 -1.96
C PHE A 93 3.88 2.60 -0.61
N MET A 94 3.21 1.47 -0.40
CA MET A 94 3.38 0.66 0.79
C MET A 94 3.36 -0.82 0.40
N VAL A 95 4.23 -1.62 0.99
CA VAL A 95 4.27 -3.06 0.76
C VAL A 95 4.56 -3.79 2.06
N ARG A 96 3.87 -4.91 2.30
CA ARG A 96 4.17 -5.81 3.40
C ARG A 96 5.31 -6.73 2.95
N VAL A 97 6.40 -6.75 3.72
CA VAL A 97 7.50 -7.67 3.51
C VAL A 97 7.83 -8.38 4.83
N PRO A 98 8.24 -9.64 4.80
CA PRO A 98 8.81 -10.31 5.97
C PRO A 98 9.99 -9.50 6.53
N ILE A 99 10.17 -9.52 7.85
CA ILE A 99 11.30 -8.83 8.52
C ILE A 99 12.63 -9.29 7.92
N GLU A 100 12.74 -10.58 7.59
CA GLU A 100 13.91 -11.19 6.97
C GLU A 100 14.31 -10.52 5.65
N CYS A 101 13.33 -10.01 4.89
CA CYS A 101 13.58 -9.27 3.64
C CYS A 101 13.85 -7.77 3.88
N ALA A 102 13.45 -7.23 5.04
CA ALA A 102 13.60 -5.82 5.37
C ALA A 102 14.97 -5.47 5.98
N ILE A 103 15.67 -6.46 6.54
CA ILE A 103 17.07 -6.34 6.92
C ILE A 103 17.93 -6.54 5.67
N GLY A 104 18.27 -5.45 4.99
CA GLY A 104 19.35 -5.52 4.02
C GLY A 104 20.60 -6.02 4.74
N GLU A 105 21.12 -7.18 4.37
CA GLU A 105 22.47 -7.54 4.76
C GLU A 105 23.38 -6.42 4.23
N ASN A 106 23.93 -5.63 5.15
CA ASN A 106 25.05 -4.76 4.86
C ASN A 106 26.28 -5.68 4.71
N GLY A 107 26.25 -6.51 3.67
CA GLY A 107 27.19 -7.59 3.39
C GLY A 107 28.14 -7.13 2.31
N ARG A 108 29.22 -6.48 2.75
CA ARG A 108 30.45 -6.25 2.00
C ARG A 108 30.72 -7.41 1.04
N SER A 109 30.62 -7.16 -0.27
CA SER A 109 31.07 -8.11 -1.28
C SER A 109 32.59 -8.27 -1.12
N ASP A 110 32.99 -9.41 -0.58
CA ASP A 110 34.37 -9.86 -0.58
C ASP A 110 34.75 -10.15 -2.04
N CYS A 111 35.57 -9.27 -2.60
CA CYS A 111 36.17 -9.47 -3.91
C CYS A 111 37.15 -10.64 -3.83
N GLY A 112 36.73 -11.79 -4.35
CA GLY A 112 37.58 -12.75 -5.06
C GLY A 112 38.84 -13.23 -4.34
N ALA A 113 38.71 -14.32 -3.58
CA ALA A 113 39.79 -15.27 -3.42
C ALA A 113 39.25 -16.69 -3.51
N ARG A 114 39.49 -17.34 -4.64
CA ARG A 114 39.89 -18.75 -4.66
C ARG A 114 40.65 -19.04 -5.94
N HIS A 115 41.95 -19.10 -5.74
CA HIS A 115 42.93 -19.78 -6.58
C HIS A 115 42.45 -21.19 -6.97
N SER A 116 42.73 -21.55 -8.21
CA SER A 116 43.20 -22.88 -8.61
C SER A 116 44.42 -22.70 -9.48
#